data_AF-A0A5C6RYL9-F1
#
_entry.id   AF-A0A5C6RYL9-F1
#
_cell.length_a   1.000
_cell.length_b   1.000
_cell.length_c   1.000
_cell.angle_alpha   90.00
_cell.angle_beta   90.00
_cell.angle_gamma   90.00
#
_symmetry.space_group_name_H-M   'P 1'
#
loop_
_entity.id
_entity.type
_entity.pdbx_description
1 polymer ?
#
loop_
_entity_poly.entity_id
_entity_poly.type
_entity_poly.pdbx_seq_one_letter_code
_entity_poly.pdbx_strand_id
1 'polypeptide(L)'
;MKNVFPPFIILIFIFSTSCNKEDSSPEPTPVVATTPTPTGPTSSDTVQDLLDNGSTPIEIFNQGYTLSEIYCKTYSGGYIFYLDTISGKGLVCSTSDFMNGVTWDPTGTPTQDFTYVYLGVTDTAIWSGQQNTTSIALLRPTSPFASVEALTLAGYNDWFIASKNESILMFNVLGVDGCNLLSTGLNEVYWTSSELNNIAAYRMINYSGVGDGSAYQKHSEYSIRPIRKF
;
A
#
# COMPACT_ATOMS: atom_id res chain seq x y z
N MET A 1 -10.03 43.44 -50.55
CA MET A 1 -8.72 43.07 -51.12
C MET A 1 -8.88 41.67 -51.70
N LYS A 2 -8.75 41.56 -53.03
CA LYS A 2 -8.89 40.31 -53.78
C LYS A 2 -7.51 39.64 -53.86
N ASN A 3 -7.37 38.40 -53.41
CA ASN A 3 -6.21 37.57 -53.74
C ASN A 3 -6.67 36.39 -54.59
N VAL A 4 -6.18 36.41 -55.83
CA VAL A 4 -6.27 35.37 -56.84
C VAL A 4 -4.93 34.63 -56.81
N PHE A 5 -4.94 33.30 -56.72
CA PHE A 5 -3.84 32.45 -57.20
C PHE A 5 -4.40 31.16 -57.85
N PRO A 6 -3.70 30.60 -58.86
CA PRO A 6 -4.24 29.78 -59.94
C PRO A 6 -4.06 28.25 -59.72
N PRO A 7 -4.51 27.37 -60.64
CA PRO A 7 -4.65 25.93 -60.38
C PRO A 7 -3.34 25.15 -60.52
N PHE A 8 -3.15 24.15 -59.66
CA PHE A 8 -2.00 23.24 -59.73
C PHE A 8 -2.14 22.23 -60.88
N ILE A 9 -1.05 22.10 -61.62
CA ILE A 9 -0.83 21.26 -62.80
C ILE A 9 -0.69 19.79 -62.38
N ILE A 10 -1.43 18.92 -63.07
CA ILE A 10 -1.31 17.46 -62.98
C ILE A 10 -0.08 17.02 -63.80
N LEU A 11 0.94 16.49 -63.13
CA LEU A 11 2.05 15.79 -63.79
C LEU A 11 1.64 14.32 -64.03
N ILE A 12 1.54 13.96 -65.31
CA ILE A 12 1.42 12.57 -65.77
C ILE A 12 2.85 12.00 -65.86
N PHE A 13 3.16 11.03 -64.99
CA PHE A 13 4.37 10.21 -65.15
C PHE A 13 4.01 8.93 -65.90
N ILE A 14 4.56 8.81 -67.11
CA ILE A 14 4.51 7.60 -67.93
C ILE A 14 5.64 6.68 -67.42
N PHE A 15 5.29 5.51 -66.90
CA PHE A 15 6.27 4.45 -66.63
C PHE A 15 6.24 3.41 -67.75
N SER A 16 7.37 3.34 -68.44
CA SER A 16 7.75 2.33 -69.43
C SER A 16 7.80 0.94 -68.80
N THR A 17 7.18 -0.05 -69.44
CA THR A 17 7.35 -1.46 -69.11
C THR A 17 8.77 -1.92 -69.45
N SER A 18 9.53 -2.32 -68.44
CA SER A 18 10.72 -3.14 -68.60
C SER A 18 10.54 -4.42 -67.78
N CYS A 19 10.59 -5.54 -68.49
CA CYS A 19 10.40 -6.89 -67.99
C CYS A 19 11.63 -7.29 -67.16
N ASN A 20 11.46 -7.54 -65.87
CA ASN A 20 12.50 -8.14 -65.02
C ASN A 20 11.99 -9.46 -64.42
N LYS A 21 12.86 -10.45 -64.54
CA LYS A 21 12.69 -11.88 -64.22
C LYS A 21 12.13 -12.10 -62.80
N GLU A 22 11.23 -13.08 -62.71
CA GLU A 22 10.78 -13.66 -61.44
C GLU A 22 11.97 -14.22 -60.66
N ASP A 23 12.19 -13.66 -59.47
CA ASP A 23 13.05 -14.24 -58.44
C ASP A 23 12.20 -15.23 -57.63
N SER A 24 12.42 -16.52 -57.86
CA SER A 24 11.73 -17.62 -57.17
C SER A 24 12.38 -17.89 -55.82
N SER A 25 12.28 -16.93 -54.90
CA SER A 25 12.58 -17.14 -53.48
C SER A 25 11.30 -17.58 -52.75
N PRO A 26 11.29 -18.68 -51.98
CA PRO A 26 10.11 -19.08 -51.23
C PRO A 26 9.81 -18.05 -50.15
N GLU A 27 8.59 -17.50 -50.19
CA GLU A 27 8.04 -16.61 -49.18
C GLU A 27 8.07 -17.32 -47.80
N PRO A 28 8.59 -16.68 -46.74
CA PRO A 28 8.59 -17.30 -45.41
C PRO A 28 7.15 -17.50 -44.96
N THR A 29 6.82 -18.72 -44.55
CA THR A 29 5.51 -19.08 -44.01
C THR A 29 5.12 -18.15 -42.85
N PRO A 30 3.85 -17.71 -42.76
CA PRO A 30 3.41 -16.88 -41.64
C PRO A 30 3.55 -17.67 -40.36
N VAL A 31 4.45 -17.24 -39.47
CA VAL A 31 4.51 -17.78 -38.11
C VAL A 31 3.29 -17.25 -37.37
N VAL A 32 2.30 -18.13 -37.17
CA VAL A 32 1.16 -17.86 -36.29
C VAL A 32 1.71 -17.62 -34.89
N ALA A 33 1.65 -16.36 -34.43
CA ALA A 33 1.95 -16.03 -33.05
C ALA A 33 0.87 -16.65 -32.16
N THR A 34 1.18 -17.79 -31.53
CA THR A 34 0.36 -18.32 -30.45
C THR A 34 0.49 -17.36 -29.28
N THR A 35 -0.55 -16.57 -29.04
CA THR A 35 -0.72 -15.90 -27.75
C THR A 35 -0.61 -16.94 -26.65
N PRO A 36 0.21 -16.74 -25.60
CA PRO A 36 0.25 -17.68 -24.49
C PRO A 36 -1.15 -17.78 -23.89
N THR A 37 -1.70 -19.00 -23.90
CA THR A 37 -2.93 -19.33 -23.20
C THR A 37 -2.72 -19.00 -21.72
N PRO A 38 -3.59 -18.23 -21.06
CA PRO A 38 -3.51 -18.07 -19.62
C PRO A 38 -3.72 -19.45 -19.00
N THR A 39 -2.65 -20.02 -18.45
CA THR A 39 -2.75 -21.19 -17.59
C THR A 39 -3.53 -20.75 -16.37
N GLY A 40 -4.81 -21.14 -16.33
CA GLY A 40 -5.62 -21.05 -15.11
C GLY A 40 -4.93 -21.82 -13.98
N PRO A 41 -5.16 -21.44 -12.72
CA PRO A 41 -4.43 -21.98 -11.59
C PRO A 41 -4.54 -23.49 -11.56
N THR A 42 -3.38 -24.15 -11.50
CA THR A 42 -3.31 -25.59 -11.27
C THR A 42 -3.45 -25.82 -9.77
N SER A 43 -4.08 -26.92 -9.34
CA SER A 43 -4.49 -27.16 -7.95
C SER A 43 -3.34 -27.37 -6.93
N SER A 44 -2.15 -26.79 -7.17
CA SER A 44 -1.00 -26.77 -6.26
C SER A 44 -0.36 -25.39 -6.10
N ASP A 45 -0.91 -24.32 -6.69
CA ASP A 45 -0.36 -22.98 -6.55
C ASP A 45 -0.49 -22.50 -5.09
N THR A 46 0.58 -21.95 -4.52
CA THR A 46 0.51 -21.38 -3.16
C THR A 46 -0.28 -20.07 -3.21
N VAL A 47 -0.78 -19.62 -2.06
CA VAL A 47 -1.45 -18.30 -1.99
C VAL A 47 -0.56 -17.17 -2.49
N GLN A 48 0.77 -17.24 -2.24
CA GLN A 48 1.68 -16.22 -2.75
C GLN A 48 1.78 -16.25 -4.27
N ASP A 49 1.86 -17.44 -4.89
CA ASP A 49 1.89 -17.56 -6.35
C ASP A 49 0.62 -17.00 -6.99
N LEU A 50 -0.55 -17.22 -6.38
CA LEU A 50 -1.83 -16.68 -6.84
C LEU A 50 -1.83 -15.14 -6.80
N LEU A 51 -1.34 -14.54 -5.72
CA LEU A 51 -1.21 -13.08 -5.56
C LEU A 51 -0.22 -12.50 -6.59
N ASP A 52 0.93 -13.14 -6.78
CA ASP A 52 1.98 -12.70 -7.70
C ASP A 52 1.51 -12.81 -9.17
N ASN A 53 0.62 -13.76 -9.46
CA ASN A 53 -0.04 -13.91 -10.76
C ASN A 53 -1.28 -13.01 -10.93
N GLY A 54 -1.54 -12.10 -9.99
CA GLY A 54 -2.55 -11.04 -10.11
C GLY A 54 -3.92 -11.37 -9.53
N SER A 55 -4.09 -12.49 -8.83
CA SER A 55 -5.32 -12.74 -8.06
C SER A 55 -5.40 -11.75 -6.89
N THR A 56 -6.57 -11.21 -6.63
CA THR A 56 -6.83 -10.38 -5.45
C THR A 56 -7.06 -11.24 -4.21
N PRO A 57 -6.83 -10.70 -2.99
CA PRO A 57 -7.11 -11.42 -1.75
C PRO A 57 -8.55 -11.93 -1.64
N ILE A 58 -9.53 -11.17 -2.14
CA ILE A 58 -10.95 -11.59 -2.13
C ILE A 58 -11.24 -12.71 -3.11
N GLU A 59 -10.60 -12.73 -4.29
CA GLU A 59 -10.74 -13.84 -5.24
C GLU A 59 -10.17 -15.13 -4.66
N ILE A 60 -9.02 -15.06 -3.99
CA ILE A 60 -8.40 -16.20 -3.32
C ILE A 60 -9.30 -16.69 -2.17
N PHE A 61 -9.84 -15.78 -1.35
CA PHE A 61 -10.79 -16.16 -0.30
C PHE A 61 -12.03 -16.86 -0.87
N ASN A 62 -12.60 -16.36 -1.97
CA ASN A 62 -13.77 -16.94 -2.63
C ASN A 62 -13.49 -18.30 -3.27
N GLN A 63 -12.22 -18.66 -3.53
CA GLN A 63 -11.81 -20.00 -3.96
C GLN A 63 -11.76 -21.02 -2.81
N GLY A 64 -11.96 -20.58 -1.56
CA GLY A 64 -12.05 -21.46 -0.38
C GLY A 64 -10.81 -21.42 0.53
N TYR A 65 -9.80 -20.61 0.21
CA TYR A 65 -8.66 -20.39 1.10
C TYR A 65 -9.10 -19.61 2.35
N THR A 66 -8.52 -19.96 3.49
CA THR A 66 -8.80 -19.31 4.76
C THR A 66 -8.07 -17.96 4.88
N LEU A 67 -8.56 -17.06 5.73
CA LEU A 67 -7.88 -15.80 6.03
C LEU A 67 -6.47 -16.01 6.58
N SER A 68 -6.24 -17.06 7.39
CA SER A 68 -4.91 -17.42 7.89
C SER A 68 -3.92 -17.80 6.79
N GLU A 69 -4.39 -18.32 5.66
CA GLU A 69 -3.51 -18.64 4.51
C GLU A 69 -3.19 -17.38 3.66
N ILE A 70 -4.08 -16.38 3.70
CA ILE A 70 -3.96 -15.11 2.97
C ILE A 70 -3.17 -14.08 3.76
N TYR A 71 -3.34 -14.03 5.08
CA TYR A 71 -2.64 -13.10 5.94
C TYR A 71 -1.13 -13.33 5.90
N CYS A 72 -0.40 -12.23 6.07
CA CYS A 72 1.05 -12.12 6.02
C CYS A 72 1.70 -12.47 4.67
N LYS A 73 0.89 -12.71 3.64
CA LYS A 73 1.38 -12.71 2.26
C LYS A 73 1.67 -11.30 1.80
N THR A 74 2.65 -11.18 0.89
CA THR A 74 3.00 -9.90 0.32
C THR A 74 1.97 -9.57 -0.76
N TYR A 75 1.34 -8.41 -0.64
CA TYR A 75 0.41 -7.88 -1.63
C TYR A 75 0.47 -6.36 -1.58
N SER A 76 0.38 -5.69 -2.73
CA SER A 76 0.20 -4.23 -2.74
C SER A 76 1.28 -3.45 -1.95
N GLY A 77 2.51 -3.96 -1.93
CA GLY A 77 3.67 -3.35 -1.27
C GLY A 77 3.87 -3.69 0.21
N GLY A 78 2.99 -4.49 0.82
CA GLY A 78 3.06 -4.81 2.24
C GLY A 78 2.52 -6.20 2.60
N TYR A 79 2.47 -6.51 3.90
CA TYR A 79 1.87 -7.74 4.42
C TYR A 79 0.38 -7.55 4.69
N ILE A 80 -0.45 -8.43 4.13
CA ILE A 80 -1.90 -8.41 4.40
C ILE A 80 -2.14 -8.74 5.87
N PHE A 81 -2.86 -7.91 6.59
CA PHE A 81 -3.29 -8.21 7.96
C PHE A 81 -4.80 -8.08 8.18
N TYR A 82 -5.53 -7.58 7.19
CA TYR A 82 -6.98 -7.46 7.26
C TYR A 82 -7.60 -7.55 5.87
N LEU A 83 -8.72 -8.28 5.77
CA LEU A 83 -9.55 -8.37 4.59
C LEU A 83 -11.02 -8.31 5.01
N ASP A 84 -11.76 -7.35 4.47
CA ASP A 84 -13.22 -7.35 4.49
C ASP A 84 -13.71 -8.31 3.40
N THR A 85 -14.21 -9.48 3.83
CA THR A 85 -14.65 -10.56 2.94
C THR A 85 -15.98 -10.26 2.22
N ILE A 86 -16.63 -9.14 2.50
CA ILE A 86 -17.83 -8.68 1.80
C ILE A 86 -17.44 -7.72 0.67
N SER A 87 -16.61 -6.71 0.97
CA SER A 87 -16.26 -5.66 0.00
C SER A 87 -14.97 -5.93 -0.78
N GLY A 88 -14.13 -6.85 -0.31
CA GLY A 88 -12.80 -7.13 -0.86
C GLY A 88 -11.73 -6.10 -0.51
N LYS A 89 -12.09 -5.04 0.22
CA LYS A 89 -11.14 -4.05 0.73
C LYS A 89 -10.29 -4.65 1.83
N GLY A 90 -9.04 -4.24 1.91
CA GLY A 90 -8.17 -4.70 2.99
C GLY A 90 -7.12 -3.70 3.42
N LEU A 91 -6.29 -4.14 4.37
CA LEU A 91 -5.16 -3.38 4.87
C LEU A 91 -3.88 -4.21 4.78
N VAL A 92 -2.83 -3.55 4.34
CA VAL A 92 -1.45 -4.05 4.39
C VAL A 92 -0.62 -3.18 5.32
N CYS A 93 0.34 -3.78 6.00
CA CYS A 93 1.38 -3.04 6.72
C CYS A 93 2.69 -3.05 5.93
N SER A 94 3.51 -2.02 6.11
CA SER A 94 4.86 -2.01 5.55
C SER A 94 5.67 -3.22 6.03
N THR A 95 6.59 -3.70 5.18
CA THR A 95 7.44 -4.87 5.48
C THR A 95 8.56 -4.56 6.46
N SER A 96 8.81 -3.29 6.77
CA SER A 96 9.74 -2.83 7.79
C SER A 96 9.20 -1.59 8.52
N ASP A 97 9.81 -1.25 9.65
CA ASP A 97 9.54 0.02 10.33
C ASP A 97 10.03 1.19 9.49
N PHE A 98 9.27 2.28 9.50
CA PHE A 98 9.64 3.49 8.77
C PHE A 98 10.45 4.45 9.64
N MET A 99 10.02 4.64 10.90
CA MET A 99 10.71 5.49 11.86
C MET A 99 10.79 4.79 13.22
N ASN A 100 11.86 5.10 13.96
CA ASN A 100 12.12 4.58 15.29
C ASN A 100 12.51 5.74 16.21
N GLY A 101 12.15 5.64 17.48
CA GLY A 101 12.52 6.65 18.47
C GLY A 101 11.85 8.00 18.25
N VAL A 102 10.61 8.02 17.74
CA VAL A 102 9.89 9.27 17.45
C VAL A 102 8.77 9.52 18.46
N THR A 103 8.59 10.78 18.82
CA THR A 103 7.48 11.26 19.65
C THR A 103 6.21 11.45 18.81
N TRP A 104 5.05 11.20 19.40
CA TRP A 104 3.75 11.40 18.73
C TRP A 104 3.54 12.87 18.34
N ASP A 105 3.91 13.82 19.20
CA ASP A 105 3.96 15.27 18.90
C ASP A 105 5.34 15.84 19.25
N PRO A 106 6.26 16.01 18.26
CA PRO A 106 7.61 16.51 18.51
C PRO A 106 7.63 18.00 18.90
N THR A 107 6.52 18.72 18.73
CA THR A 107 6.43 20.13 19.10
C THR A 107 6.01 20.34 20.55
N GLY A 108 5.58 19.28 21.22
CA GLY A 108 5.35 19.29 22.66
C GLY A 108 6.67 19.26 23.41
N THR A 109 7.38 20.39 23.46
CA THR A 109 8.47 20.52 24.43
C THR A 109 7.86 20.37 25.83
N PRO A 110 8.36 19.47 26.69
CA PRO A 110 8.00 19.47 28.09
C PRO A 110 8.60 20.74 28.72
N THR A 111 7.91 21.86 28.61
CA THR A 111 8.08 22.94 29.58
C THR A 111 7.57 22.42 30.92
N GLN A 112 8.03 23.01 32.03
CA GLN A 112 7.60 22.64 33.39
C GLN A 112 6.05 22.65 33.58
N ASP A 113 5.30 23.16 32.60
CA ASP A 113 3.84 23.26 32.58
C ASP A 113 3.11 22.26 31.65
N PHE A 114 3.77 21.23 31.11
CA PHE A 114 3.14 20.14 30.30
C PHE A 114 2.11 20.62 29.26
N THR A 115 2.36 21.72 28.55
CA THR A 115 1.40 22.29 27.58
C THR A 115 1.49 21.58 26.23
N TYR A 116 1.07 20.32 26.20
CA TYR A 116 0.77 19.64 24.94
C TYR A 116 -0.58 20.12 24.38
N VAL A 117 -0.72 20.08 23.06
CA VAL A 117 -1.96 20.49 22.38
C VAL A 117 -2.87 19.28 22.19
N TYR A 118 -4.14 19.46 22.50
CA TYR A 118 -5.20 18.53 22.11
C TYR A 118 -5.60 18.83 20.67
N LEU A 119 -5.39 17.86 19.77
CA LEU A 119 -5.69 18.00 18.34
C LEU A 119 -7.13 17.58 18.01
N GLY A 120 -7.80 16.87 18.91
CA GLY A 120 -9.17 16.37 18.73
C GLY A 120 -9.27 15.17 17.79
N VAL A 121 -8.15 14.49 17.49
CA VAL A 121 -8.09 13.39 16.53
C VAL A 121 -8.24 12.06 17.26
N THR A 122 -9.45 11.80 17.78
CA THR A 122 -9.69 10.71 18.74
C THR A 122 -10.29 9.44 18.13
N ASP A 123 -10.50 9.38 16.82
CA ASP A 123 -11.13 8.22 16.19
C ASP A 123 -10.22 6.98 16.33
N THR A 124 -10.83 5.85 16.69
CA THR A 124 -10.16 4.56 16.93
C THR A 124 -10.65 3.47 15.98
N ALA A 125 -11.71 3.70 15.21
CA ALA A 125 -12.36 2.69 14.40
C ALA A 125 -11.44 2.11 13.31
N ILE A 126 -11.79 0.92 12.81
CA ILE A 126 -11.19 0.42 11.57
C ILE A 126 -11.54 1.41 10.45
N TRP A 127 -10.58 1.67 9.57
CA TRP A 127 -10.63 2.62 8.45
C TRP A 127 -10.38 4.09 8.77
N SER A 128 -10.27 4.47 10.05
CA SER A 128 -10.06 5.88 10.44
C SER A 128 -8.60 6.33 10.43
N GLY A 129 -7.62 5.42 10.35
CA GLY A 129 -6.21 5.79 10.48
C GLY A 129 -5.72 6.77 9.40
N GLN A 130 -6.25 6.66 8.18
CA GLN A 130 -5.89 7.56 7.09
C GLN A 130 -6.39 8.98 7.37
N GLN A 131 -7.66 9.13 7.76
CA GLN A 131 -8.24 10.43 8.10
C GLN A 131 -7.53 11.06 9.30
N ASN A 132 -7.22 10.25 10.32
CA ASN A 132 -6.47 10.71 11.48
C ASN A 132 -5.08 11.22 11.09
N THR A 133 -4.36 10.44 10.28
CA THR A 133 -3.00 10.77 9.84
C THR A 133 -2.98 12.09 9.08
N THR A 134 -3.84 12.25 8.08
CA THR A 134 -3.96 13.51 7.32
C THR A 134 -4.36 14.68 8.24
N SER A 135 -5.30 14.49 9.17
CA SER A 135 -5.71 15.55 10.10
C SER A 135 -4.55 16.00 10.99
N ILE A 136 -3.77 15.07 11.53
CA ILE A 136 -2.62 15.39 12.37
C ILE A 136 -1.49 16.01 11.54
N ALA A 137 -1.22 15.50 10.34
CA ALA A 137 -0.22 16.06 9.44
C ALA A 137 -0.52 17.52 9.06
N LEU A 138 -1.78 17.85 8.80
CA LEU A 138 -2.23 19.22 8.54
C LEU A 138 -2.05 20.15 9.75
N LEU A 139 -2.37 19.66 10.96
CA LEU A 139 -2.22 20.43 12.20
C LEU A 139 -0.76 20.52 12.65
N ARG A 140 0.07 19.53 12.29
CA ARG A 140 1.47 19.35 12.68
C ARG A 140 2.34 18.93 11.49
N PRO A 141 2.71 19.87 10.59
CA PRO A 141 3.44 19.55 9.35
C PRO A 141 4.86 19.01 9.55
N THR A 142 5.44 19.13 10.74
CA THR A 142 6.76 18.59 11.09
C THR A 142 6.70 17.32 11.94
N SER A 143 5.51 16.73 12.09
CA SER A 143 5.31 15.51 12.87
C SER A 143 5.62 14.24 12.06
N PRO A 144 5.77 13.08 12.74
CA PRO A 144 5.85 11.79 12.06
C PRO A 144 4.69 11.51 11.10
N PHE A 145 3.51 12.07 11.36
CA PHE A 145 2.33 11.92 10.51
C PHE A 145 2.52 12.53 9.13
N ALA A 146 3.10 13.74 9.06
CA ALA A 146 3.43 14.38 7.79
C ALA A 146 4.52 13.62 7.03
N SER A 147 5.51 13.06 7.73
CA SER A 147 6.54 12.21 7.11
C SER A 147 5.95 10.94 6.50
N VAL A 148 4.95 10.32 7.15
CA VAL A 148 4.26 9.14 6.61
C VAL A 148 3.34 9.49 5.44
N GLU A 149 2.63 10.62 5.50
CA GLU A 149 1.77 11.08 4.39
C GLU A 149 2.57 11.39 3.12
N ALA A 150 3.84 11.79 3.26
CA ALA A 150 4.76 12.00 2.14
C ALA A 150 5.55 10.74 1.72
N LEU A 151 5.36 9.60 2.40
CA LEU A 151 6.14 8.39 2.18
C LEU A 151 5.80 7.75 0.84
N THR A 152 6.83 7.51 0.01
CA THR A 152 6.74 6.57 -1.12
C THR A 152 7.52 5.30 -0.80
N LEU A 153 6.82 4.17 -0.68
CA LEU A 153 7.41 2.87 -0.36
C LEU A 153 6.80 1.79 -1.27
N ALA A 154 7.66 0.94 -1.84
CA ALA A 154 7.29 -0.13 -2.78
C ALA A 154 6.43 0.34 -3.97
N GLY A 155 6.60 1.59 -4.42
CA GLY A 155 5.84 2.19 -5.52
C GLY A 155 4.50 2.83 -5.12
N TYR A 156 4.15 2.80 -3.83
CA TYR A 156 2.90 3.36 -3.29
C TYR A 156 3.18 4.60 -2.44
N ASN A 157 2.29 5.59 -2.50
CA ASN A 157 2.41 6.89 -1.85
C ASN A 157 1.19 7.27 -0.97
N ASP A 158 0.35 6.30 -0.65
CA ASP A 158 -0.91 6.40 0.09
C ASP A 158 -0.81 5.74 1.49
N TRP A 159 0.40 5.74 2.06
CA TRP A 159 0.68 5.20 3.39
C TRP A 159 0.18 6.12 4.51
N PHE A 160 -0.25 5.55 5.62
CA PHE A 160 -0.73 6.28 6.80
C PHE A 160 -0.41 5.54 8.10
N ILE A 161 -0.54 6.22 9.24
CA ILE A 161 -0.37 5.62 10.57
C ILE A 161 -1.73 5.03 11.00
N ALA A 162 -1.72 3.75 11.36
CA ALA A 162 -2.90 3.00 11.77
C ALA A 162 -3.64 3.66 12.95
N SER A 163 -4.97 3.62 12.94
CA SER A 163 -5.79 3.91 14.13
C SER A 163 -5.55 2.85 15.21
N LYS A 164 -6.05 3.10 16.42
CA LYS A 164 -5.96 2.13 17.52
C LYS A 164 -6.45 0.73 17.11
N ASN A 165 -7.66 0.60 16.56
CA ASN A 165 -8.21 -0.72 16.26
C ASN A 165 -7.56 -1.36 15.03
N GLU A 166 -7.13 -0.57 14.04
CA GLU A 166 -6.34 -1.08 12.91
C GLU A 166 -5.00 -1.64 13.39
N SER A 167 -4.35 -0.95 14.33
CA SER A 167 -3.09 -1.42 14.92
C SER A 167 -3.29 -2.71 15.72
N ILE A 168 -4.36 -2.81 16.53
CA ILE A 168 -4.67 -4.05 17.27
C ILE A 168 -4.84 -5.24 16.30
N LEU A 169 -5.58 -5.05 15.19
CA LEU A 169 -5.74 -6.09 14.17
C LEU A 169 -4.39 -6.49 13.58
N MET A 170 -3.57 -5.52 13.20
CA MET A 170 -2.24 -5.75 12.65
C MET A 170 -1.39 -6.61 13.58
N PHE A 171 -1.32 -6.29 14.88
CA PHE A 171 -0.47 -7.05 15.81
C PHE A 171 -1.03 -8.41 16.19
N ASN A 172 -2.36 -8.58 16.28
CA ASN A 172 -2.93 -9.91 16.53
C ASN A 172 -2.60 -10.88 15.39
N VAL A 173 -2.70 -10.41 14.14
CA VAL A 173 -2.36 -11.23 12.96
C VAL A 173 -0.86 -11.48 12.84
N LEU A 174 -0.03 -10.44 12.99
CA LEU A 174 1.43 -10.58 12.87
C LEU A 174 2.08 -11.32 14.05
N GLY A 175 1.41 -11.37 15.21
CA GLY A 175 1.98 -11.83 16.48
C GLY A 175 1.53 -13.15 17.03
N VAL A 176 0.31 -13.58 16.73
CA VAL A 176 -0.28 -14.81 17.27
C VAL A 176 -0.69 -15.77 16.16
N ASP A 177 -1.25 -15.25 15.06
CA ASP A 177 -1.90 -16.09 14.04
C ASP A 177 -0.96 -16.60 12.94
N GLY A 178 0.19 -17.17 13.34
CA GLY A 178 0.97 -18.08 12.48
C GLY A 178 2.07 -17.45 11.61
N CYS A 179 2.22 -16.13 11.61
CA CYS A 179 3.24 -15.45 10.80
C CYS A 179 4.58 -15.27 11.52
N ASN A 180 4.54 -15.14 12.85
CA ASN A 180 5.68 -14.89 13.74
C ASN A 180 6.67 -13.80 13.23
N LEU A 181 6.16 -12.83 12.46
CA LEU A 181 6.98 -11.75 11.92
C LEU A 181 7.49 -10.83 13.04
N LEU A 182 6.82 -10.82 14.20
CA LEU A 182 7.28 -10.16 15.43
C LEU A 182 8.64 -10.67 15.93
N SER A 183 9.02 -11.93 15.65
CA SER A 183 10.36 -12.47 15.98
C SER A 183 11.48 -11.97 15.07
N THR A 184 11.15 -11.28 13.96
CA THR A 184 12.10 -10.95 12.88
C THR A 184 12.46 -9.46 12.77
N GLY A 185 12.15 -8.64 13.79
CA GLY A 185 12.62 -7.25 13.84
C GLY A 185 11.53 -6.18 13.89
N LEU A 186 10.37 -6.49 14.49
CA LEU A 186 9.38 -5.47 14.82
C LEU A 186 9.71 -4.99 16.24
N ASN A 187 9.78 -3.68 16.45
CA ASN A 187 9.87 -3.10 17.79
C ASN A 187 8.69 -3.53 18.68
N GLU A 188 8.84 -3.40 20.00
CA GLU A 188 7.80 -3.82 20.95
C GLU A 188 6.62 -2.86 21.01
N VAL A 189 6.82 -1.60 20.61
CA VAL A 189 5.85 -0.51 20.81
C VAL A 189 5.78 0.43 19.61
N TYR A 190 4.56 0.77 19.19
CA TYR A 190 4.29 1.65 18.06
C TYR A 190 3.28 2.72 18.39
N TRP A 191 3.45 3.91 17.81
CA TRP A 191 2.40 4.91 17.84
C TRP A 191 1.25 4.56 16.89
N THR A 192 0.03 4.89 17.33
CA THR A 192 -1.18 4.90 16.48
C THR A 192 -1.56 6.34 16.16
N SER A 193 -2.47 6.55 15.21
CA SER A 193 -3.00 7.86 14.87
C SER A 193 -4.18 8.31 15.74
N SER A 194 -4.54 7.53 16.77
CA SER A 194 -5.63 7.86 17.69
C SER A 194 -5.10 8.62 18.91
N GLU A 195 -5.53 9.86 19.07
CA GLU A 195 -5.26 10.71 20.24
C GLU A 195 -6.19 10.34 21.40
N LEU A 196 -5.70 10.39 22.65
CA LEU A 196 -6.55 10.27 23.83
C LEU A 196 -6.91 11.66 24.39
N ASN A 197 -5.91 12.50 24.60
CA ASN A 197 -6.07 13.83 25.16
C ASN A 197 -4.85 14.69 24.82
N ASN A 198 -4.74 15.87 25.45
CA ASN A 198 -3.61 16.76 25.22
C ASN A 198 -2.26 16.08 25.51
N ILE A 199 -2.12 15.31 26.60
CA ILE A 199 -0.84 14.73 27.03
C ILE A 199 -0.55 13.32 26.47
N ALA A 200 -1.57 12.59 26.03
CA ALA A 200 -1.47 11.18 25.69
C ALA A 200 -2.12 10.81 24.36
N ALA A 201 -1.55 9.79 23.72
CA ALA A 201 -2.09 9.15 22.53
C ALA A 201 -2.04 7.63 22.67
N TYR A 202 -2.83 6.91 21.88
CA TYR A 202 -2.79 5.47 21.87
C TYR A 202 -1.51 4.99 21.19
N ARG A 203 -0.84 4.07 21.87
CA ARG A 203 0.23 3.25 21.32
C ARG A 203 -0.24 1.81 21.29
N MET A 204 0.47 1.02 20.52
CA MET A 204 0.30 -0.39 20.40
C MET A 204 1.50 -1.06 21.04
N ILE A 205 1.27 -1.90 22.05
CA ILE A 205 2.30 -2.73 22.65
C ILE A 205 2.08 -4.18 22.22
N ASN A 206 3.13 -4.84 21.77
CA ASN A 206 3.15 -6.28 21.66
C ASN A 206 3.53 -6.87 23.03
N TYR A 207 2.54 -7.46 23.72
CA TYR A 207 2.81 -8.17 24.97
C TYR A 207 2.50 -9.66 24.78
N SER A 208 3.54 -10.48 24.68
CA SER A 208 3.41 -11.94 24.54
C SER A 208 2.54 -12.38 23.34
N GLY A 209 2.63 -11.64 22.23
CA GLY A 209 1.89 -11.93 20.99
C GLY A 209 0.53 -11.23 20.89
N VAL A 210 -0.05 -10.75 22.00
CA VAL A 210 -1.34 -10.06 21.96
C VAL A 210 -1.12 -8.56 21.88
N GLY A 211 -1.88 -7.89 21.01
CA GLY A 211 -1.86 -6.45 20.96
C GLY A 211 -2.64 -5.80 22.11
N ASP A 212 -1.98 -4.96 22.93
CA ASP A 212 -2.63 -3.97 23.82
C ASP A 212 -2.56 -2.52 23.31
N GLY A 213 -3.72 -1.94 23.00
CA GLY A 213 -3.88 -0.53 22.59
C GLY A 213 -4.07 0.42 23.77
N SER A 214 -3.04 0.59 24.61
CA SER A 214 -3.05 1.50 25.75
C SER A 214 -2.58 2.92 25.38
N ALA A 215 -3.01 3.92 26.15
CA ALA A 215 -2.58 5.30 25.94
C ALA A 215 -1.32 5.62 26.74
N TYR A 216 -0.46 6.47 26.18
CA TYR A 216 0.75 6.92 26.85
C TYR A 216 1.17 8.33 26.43
N GLN A 217 2.13 8.87 27.18
CA GLN A 217 2.61 10.24 27.01
C GLN A 217 3.18 10.47 25.60
N LYS A 218 2.69 11.51 24.91
CA LYS A 218 3.04 11.83 23.52
C LYS A 218 4.53 12.11 23.29
N HIS A 219 5.27 12.44 24.34
CA HIS A 219 6.72 12.66 24.29
C HIS A 219 7.55 11.39 24.45
N SER A 220 6.90 10.24 24.61
CA SER A 220 7.61 8.97 24.60
C SER A 220 8.01 8.62 23.18
N GLU A 221 9.15 7.95 23.07
CA GLU A 221 9.74 7.61 21.78
C GLU A 221 9.35 6.18 21.41
N TYR A 222 8.56 6.03 20.34
CA TYR A 222 8.14 4.72 19.81
C TYR A 222 8.33 4.66 18.30
N SER A 223 8.11 3.48 17.74
CA SER A 223 8.27 3.23 16.31
C SER A 223 6.99 3.54 15.53
N ILE A 224 7.14 3.71 14.23
CA ILE A 224 6.05 3.89 13.28
C ILE A 224 6.11 2.80 12.23
N ARG A 225 5.02 2.04 12.12
CA ARG A 225 4.75 1.12 11.04
C ARG A 225 3.59 1.64 10.19
N PRO A 226 3.87 2.17 9.00
CA PRO A 226 2.83 2.59 8.09
C PRO A 226 1.96 1.43 7.63
N ILE A 227 0.67 1.73 7.41
CA ILE A 227 -0.28 0.83 6.78
C ILE A 227 -0.91 1.51 5.56
N ARG A 228 -1.53 0.72 4.70
CA ARG A 228 -2.15 1.15 3.45
C ARG A 228 -3.43 0.36 3.21
N LYS A 229 -4.39 0.98 2.49
CA LYS A 229 -5.61 0.34 2.00
C LYS A 229 -5.36 -0.27 0.62
N PHE A 230 -6.01 -1.40 0.34
CA PHE A 230 -6.11 -1.96 -1.01
C PHE A 230 -7.54 -2.35 -1.33
#